data_AF-A0A8S4QST9-F1
#
_entry.id   AF-A0A8S4QST9-F1
#
_cell.length_a   1.000
_cell.length_b   1.000
_cell.length_c   1.000
_cell.angle_alpha   90.00
_cell.angle_beta   90.00
_cell.angle_gamma   90.00
#
_symmetry.space_group_name_H-M   'P 1'
#
loop_
_entity.id
_entity.type
_entity.pdbx_description
1 polymer ?
#
loop_
_entity_poly.entity_id
_entity_poly.type
_entity_poly.pdbx_seq_one_letter_code
_entity_poly.pdbx_strand_id
1 'polypeptide(L)'
;MAAAIKVARKRKLGAGQRIVVILPDGIRNYMTKFVSDQWMEAHLFMNPPEHTMRWWNHPVTNLTISLKYPIVNNKRTCSEALKEMMNQNIAIVVDEKG
;
A
#
# COMPACT_ATOMS: atom_id res chain seq x y z
N MET A 1 15.44 -4.55 14.23
CA MET A 1 15.57 -3.56 15.32
C MET A 1 14.44 -3.62 16.36
N ALA A 2 13.17 -3.53 15.98
CA ALA A 2 12.04 -3.52 16.94
C ALA A 2 12.03 -4.68 17.95
N ALA A 3 12.37 -5.90 17.50
CA ALA A 3 12.48 -7.06 18.38
C ALA A 3 13.60 -6.91 19.43
N ALA A 4 14.75 -6.34 19.05
CA ALA A 4 15.87 -6.12 19.98
C ALA A 4 15.46 -5.18 21.12
N ILE A 5 14.69 -4.12 20.82
CA ILE A 5 14.14 -3.19 21.83
C ILE A 5 13.18 -3.95 22.78
N LYS A 6 12.27 -4.76 22.23
CA LYS A 6 11.35 -5.57 23.05
C LYS A 6 12.09 -6.55 23.96
N VAL A 7 13.15 -7.19 23.46
CA VAL A 7 13.99 -8.11 24.23
C VAL A 7 14.77 -7.38 25.32
N ALA A 8 15.37 -6.23 25.00
CA ALA A 8 16.10 -5.41 25.97
C ALA A 8 15.23 -5.06 27.18
N ARG A 9 13.99 -4.61 26.92
CA ARG A 9 13.00 -4.32 27.95
C ARG A 9 12.60 -5.57 28.73
N LYS A 10 12.28 -6.67 28.05
CA LYS A 10 11.84 -7.93 28.69
C LYS A 10 12.92 -8.54 29.58
N ARG A 11 14.19 -8.45 29.17
CA ARG A 11 15.35 -8.97 29.91
C ARG A 11 15.92 -7.97 30.93
N LYS A 12 15.29 -6.79 31.07
CA LYS A 12 15.71 -5.71 31.97
C LYS A 12 17.20 -5.38 31.82
N LEU A 13 17.66 -5.28 30.58
CA LEU A 13 19.06 -4.97 30.33
C LEU A 13 19.37 -3.55 30.84
N GLY A 14 20.41 -3.43 31.65
CA GLY A 14 20.79 -2.22 32.37
C GLY A 14 22.05 -1.55 31.81
N ALA A 15 22.49 -0.51 32.52
CA ALA A 15 23.71 0.22 32.18
C ALA A 15 24.91 -0.74 32.08
N GLY A 16 25.76 -0.53 31.06
CA GLY A 16 26.95 -1.34 30.80
C GLY A 16 26.73 -2.56 29.87
N GLN A 17 25.48 -2.95 29.59
CA GLN A 17 25.20 -4.04 28.65
C GLN A 17 25.10 -3.53 27.20
N ARG A 18 25.61 -4.33 26.25
CA ARG A 18 25.64 -3.99 24.81
C ARG A 18 24.82 -4.99 24.01
N ILE A 19 24.03 -4.49 23.07
CA ILE A 19 23.21 -5.29 22.15
C ILE A 19 23.70 -5.01 20.73
N VAL A 20 24.02 -6.06 19.99
CA VAL A 20 24.38 -5.97 18.57
C VAL A 20 23.19 -6.39 17.73
N VAL A 21 22.88 -5.62 16.69
CA VAL A 21 21.77 -5.90 15.77
C VAL A 21 22.34 -5.93 14.35
N ILE A 22 21.96 -6.95 13.60
CA ILE A 22 22.31 -7.07 12.18
C ILE A 22 21.23 -6.38 11.35
N LEU A 23 21.66 -5.48 10.46
CA LEU A 23 20.82 -4.89 9.43
C LEU A 23 21.20 -5.55 8.10
N PRO A 24 20.30 -6.37 7.52
CA PRO A 24 20.65 -7.27 6.42
C PRO A 24 20.94 -6.53 5.10
N ASP A 25 20.21 -5.46 4.81
CA ASP A 25 20.37 -4.68 3.59
C ASP A 25 20.03 -3.20 3.79
N GLY A 26 20.34 -2.39 2.77
CA GLY A 26 20.08 -0.96 2.74
C GLY A 26 18.81 -0.58 1.96
N ILE A 27 18.55 0.72 1.85
CA ILE A 27 17.29 1.26 1.32
C ILE A 27 17.03 1.02 -0.17
N ARG A 28 18.06 0.68 -0.97
CA ARG A 28 17.99 0.59 -2.44
C ARG A 28 16.83 -0.31 -2.93
N ASN A 29 16.57 -1.41 -2.23
CA ASN A 29 15.52 -2.37 -2.60
C ASN A 29 14.09 -1.86 -2.28
N TYR A 30 13.97 -0.72 -1.60
CA TYR A 30 12.74 -0.24 -0.98
C TYR A 30 12.39 1.21 -1.29
N MET A 31 13.11 1.84 -2.23
CA MET A 31 12.91 3.24 -2.63
C MET A 31 11.46 3.55 -3.03
N THR A 32 10.77 2.60 -3.67
CA THR A 32 9.37 2.72 -4.09
C THR A 32 8.37 2.10 -3.10
N LYS A 33 8.86 1.64 -1.94
CA LYS A 33 8.06 0.99 -0.88
C LYS A 33 8.10 1.83 0.38
N PHE A 34 8.56 1.30 1.52
CA PHE A 34 8.51 2.00 2.81
C PHE A 34 9.30 3.31 2.86
N VAL A 35 10.22 3.54 1.92
CA VAL A 35 10.95 4.81 1.80
C VAL A 35 10.05 5.92 1.23
N SER A 36 9.02 5.55 0.48
CA SER A 36 8.02 6.48 -0.05
C SER A 36 6.88 6.68 0.95
N ASP A 37 6.65 7.94 1.33
CA ASP A 37 5.55 8.30 2.25
C ASP A 37 4.19 7.89 1.67
N GLN A 38 3.97 8.11 0.36
CA GLN A 38 2.74 7.70 -0.32
C GLN A 38 2.47 6.19 -0.20
N TRP A 39 3.52 5.37 -0.27
CA TRP A 39 3.38 3.93 -0.11
C TRP A 39 3.04 3.57 1.34
N MET A 40 3.66 4.25 2.31
CA MET A 40 3.38 4.07 3.74
C MET A 40 1.96 4.49 4.12
N GLU A 41 1.47 5.60 3.57
CA GLU A 41 0.11 6.10 3.73
C GLU A 41 -0.92 5.13 3.13
N ALA A 42 -0.69 4.66 1.90
CA ALA A 42 -1.59 3.72 1.22
C ALA A 42 -1.71 2.36 1.96
N HIS A 43 -0.68 1.96 2.69
CA HIS A 43 -0.66 0.73 3.49
C HIS A 43 -0.97 0.97 4.98
N LEU A 44 -1.40 2.16 5.36
CA LEU A 44 -1.81 2.53 6.72
C LEU A 44 -0.69 2.42 7.77
N PHE A 45 0.58 2.48 7.35
CA PHE A 45 1.72 2.57 8.25
C PHE A 45 2.04 4.00 8.67
N MET A 46 1.50 4.98 7.94
CA MET A 46 1.58 6.40 8.22
C MET A 46 0.21 7.02 8.00
N ASN A 47 -0.16 8.01 8.82
CA ASN A 47 -1.37 8.78 8.58
C ASN A 47 -1.13 9.73 7.39
N PRO A 48 -2.14 9.95 6.52
CA PRO A 48 -2.03 10.95 5.48
C PRO A 48 -1.71 12.33 6.08
N PRO A 49 -0.90 13.15 5.40
CA PRO A 49 -0.58 14.49 5.88
C PRO A 49 -1.84 15.36 5.95
N GLU A 50 -1.84 16.33 6.85
CA GLU A 50 -2.89 17.36 6.84
C GLU A 50 -2.67 18.29 5.64
N HIS A 51 -3.68 18.41 4.78
CA HIS A 51 -3.63 19.31 3.64
C HIS A 51 -4.60 20.48 3.80
N THR A 52 -4.20 21.66 3.34
CA THR A 52 -5.03 22.88 3.33
C THR A 52 -6.13 22.86 2.26
N MET A 53 -6.26 21.78 1.49
CA MET A 53 -7.21 21.70 0.40
C MET A 53 -8.62 21.54 0.96
N ARG A 54 -9.57 22.34 0.48
CA ARG A 54 -10.96 22.32 0.97
C ARG A 54 -11.63 20.94 0.87
N TRP A 55 -11.20 20.12 -0.09
CA TRP A 55 -11.77 18.80 -0.32
C TRP A 55 -11.06 17.65 0.40
N TRP A 56 -9.96 17.91 1.12
CA TRP A 56 -9.11 16.86 1.70
C TRP A 56 -9.88 15.94 2.65
N ASN A 57 -10.83 16.50 3.41
CA ASN A 57 -11.63 15.77 4.39
C ASN A 57 -13.01 15.34 3.85
N HIS A 58 -13.29 15.53 2.55
CA HIS A 58 -14.53 15.04 1.96
C HIS A 58 -14.42 13.55 1.63
N PRO A 59 -15.41 12.72 2.02
CA PRO A 59 -15.37 11.30 1.71
C PRO A 59 -15.52 11.07 0.20
N VAL A 60 -14.87 10.02 -0.30
CA VAL A 60 -14.93 9.62 -1.72
C VAL A 60 -16.37 9.37 -2.19
N THR A 61 -17.29 9.02 -1.27
CA THR A 61 -18.72 8.84 -1.55
C THR A 61 -19.43 10.10 -2.05
N ASN A 62 -18.89 11.29 -1.80
CA ASN A 62 -19.46 12.54 -2.32
C ASN A 62 -19.18 12.73 -3.82
N LEU A 63 -18.30 11.91 -4.40
CA LEU A 63 -17.99 11.96 -5.83
C LEU A 63 -19.05 11.18 -6.61
N THR A 64 -19.75 11.85 -7.52
CA THR A 64 -20.70 11.20 -8.44
C THR A 64 -19.94 10.50 -9.56
N ILE A 65 -19.43 9.30 -9.29
CA ILE A 65 -18.65 8.52 -10.26
C ILE A 65 -19.58 7.60 -11.06
N SER A 66 -19.98 8.05 -12.25
CA SER A 66 -20.72 7.24 -13.23
C SER A 66 -19.71 6.50 -14.14
N LEU A 67 -19.20 5.35 -13.70
CA LEU A 67 -18.33 4.53 -14.54
C LEU A 67 -19.10 3.31 -15.07
N LYS A 68 -19.21 3.22 -16.40
CA LYS A 68 -19.57 1.99 -17.11
C LYS A 68 -18.27 1.36 -17.59
N TYR A 69 -17.76 0.35 -16.88
CA TYR A 69 -16.57 -0.38 -17.32
C TYR A 69 -16.90 -1.85 -17.60
N PRO A 70 -16.19 -2.49 -18.54
CA PRO A 70 -16.33 -3.91 -18.79
C PRO A 70 -15.72 -4.69 -17.62
N ILE A 71 -16.53 -5.55 -17.00
CA ILE A 71 -16.09 -6.49 -15.96
C ILE A 71 -15.61 -7.76 -16.66
N VAL A 72 -14.34 -8.08 -16.45
CA VAL A 72 -13.65 -9.24 -17.03
C VAL A 72 -13.47 -10.28 -15.93
N ASN A 73 -13.82 -11.55 -16.20
CA ASN A 73 -13.56 -12.66 -15.27
C ASN A 73 -12.10 -13.11 -15.39
N ASN A 74 -11.49 -13.54 -14.28
CA ASN A 74 -10.16 -14.16 -14.21
C ASN A 74 -9.96 -15.37 -15.16
N LYS A 75 -11.04 -16.04 -15.58
CA LYS A 75 -10.97 -17.16 -16.55
C LYS A 75 -10.78 -16.74 -18.00
N ARG A 76 -10.89 -15.45 -18.33
CA ARG A 76 -10.75 -14.94 -19.71
C ARG A 76 -9.28 -14.84 -20.13
N THR A 77 -9.05 -14.83 -21.45
CA THR A 77 -7.69 -14.68 -22.00
C THR A 77 -7.26 -13.22 -22.05
N CYS A 78 -5.94 -12.97 -22.08
CA CYS A 78 -5.39 -11.62 -22.25
C CYS A 78 -5.89 -10.93 -23.54
N SER A 79 -6.15 -11.70 -24.60
CA SER A 79 -6.68 -11.15 -25.86
C SER A 79 -8.08 -10.57 -25.70
N GLU A 80 -8.93 -11.22 -24.92
CA GLU A 80 -10.28 -10.74 -24.63
C GLU A 80 -10.24 -9.48 -23.77
N ALA A 81 -9.37 -9.43 -22.75
CA ALA A 81 -9.15 -8.24 -21.95
C ALA A 81 -8.70 -7.04 -22.81
N LEU A 82 -7.78 -7.25 -23.75
CA LEU A 82 -7.32 -6.20 -24.67
C LEU A 82 -8.46 -5.69 -25.57
N LYS A 83 -9.35 -6.56 -26.06
CA LYS A 83 -10.52 -6.15 -26.86
C LYS A 83 -11.45 -5.24 -26.05
N GLU A 84 -11.70 -5.58 -24.78
CA GLU A 84 -12.52 -4.75 -23.89
C GLU A 84 -11.85 -3.41 -23.57
N MET A 85 -10.54 -3.42 -23.33
CA MET A 85 -9.76 -2.19 -23.10
C MET A 85 -9.76 -1.26 -24.31
N MET A 86 -9.75 -1.78 -25.55
CA MET A 86 -9.84 -0.95 -26.76
C MET A 86 -11.15 -0.15 -26.84
N ASN A 87 -12.23 -0.63 -26.21
CA ASN A 87 -13.54 0.02 -26.25
C ASN A 87 -13.71 1.10 -25.16
N GLN A 88 -13.21 0.86 -23.94
CA GLN A 88 -13.48 1.71 -22.77
C GLN A 88 -12.21 2.23 -22.07
N ASN A 89 -11.02 2.03 -22.67
CA ASN A 89 -9.68 2.33 -22.13
C ASN A 89 -9.35 1.70 -20.77
N ILE A 90 -10.29 0.98 -20.17
CA ILE A 90 -10.22 0.40 -18.83
C ILE A 90 -10.87 -0.97 -18.88
N ALA A 91 -10.26 -1.95 -18.20
CA ALA A 91 -10.87 -3.24 -17.92
C ALA A 91 -10.63 -3.58 -16.45
N ILE A 92 -11.67 -4.04 -15.77
CA ILE A 92 -11.59 -4.42 -14.35
C ILE A 92 -11.74 -5.93 -14.26
N VAL A 93 -10.75 -6.60 -13.66
CA VAL A 93 -10.79 -8.04 -13.46
C VAL A 93 -11.43 -8.32 -12.10
N VAL A 94 -12.51 -9.10 -12.11
CA VAL A 94 -13.26 -9.50 -10.91
C VAL A 94 -13.33 -11.02 -10.86
N ASP A 95 -13.04 -11.59 -9.68
CA ASP A 95 -13.14 -13.04 -9.47
C ASP A 95 -14.60 -13.44 -9.17
N GLU A 96 -14.93 -14.72 -9.32
CA GLU A 96 -16.31 -15.23 -9.16
C GLU A 96 -16.87 -15.04 -7.73
N LYS A 97 -16.01 -14.70 -6.77
CA LYS A 97 -16.36 -14.45 -5.37
C LYS A 97 -16.58 -12.97 -5.03
N GLY A 98 -16.45 -12.07 -6.00
CA GLY A 98 -16.52 -10.62 -5.80
C GLY A 98 -15.17 -10.03 -5.44
#